data_AF-A0A2V7V8P2-F1
#
_entry.id   AF-A0A2V7V8P2-F1
#
_cell.length_a   1.000
_cell.length_b   1.000
_cell.length_c   1.000
_cell.angle_alpha   90.00
_cell.angle_beta   90.00
_cell.angle_gamma   90.00
#
_symmetry.space_group_name_H-M   'P 1'
#
loop_
_entity.id
_entity.type
_entity.pdbx_description
1 polymer ?
#
loop_
_entity_poly.entity_id
_entity_poly.type
_entity_poly.pdbx_seq_one_letter_code
_entity_poly.pdbx_strand_id
1 'polypeptide(L)'
;FARPGANVLICLATPFHLGILPYPEGPLPPKVSLLPRDPELLTWYKQRYPLPPEGLLATHKATGPVRLGEVLGLVTVVRTLDRLGVDYQIVAEKNMALPALRGRSLLLVGNPDYSFAASKLLERAEWTVGYDPARRDHVVRPPQAGGAAPLFVPTRDGEASLTEVFGLITVLPSEGAADAHPSQTVIVSCTHSAGCQAAMEFFSSAASVRGLRERFRKENRSGFPPAYQVVVRCRVQNSQAISGEYQSHIVLADAHPG
;
A
#
# COMPACT_ATOMS: atom_id res chain seq x y z
N PHE A 1 -4.20 -18.16 -0.38
CA PHE A 1 -3.04 -17.26 -0.31
C PHE A 1 -1.90 -17.90 0.48
N ALA A 2 -1.96 -17.95 1.82
CA ALA A 2 -0.88 -18.50 2.65
C ALA A 2 -1.15 -19.97 3.06
N ARG A 3 -0.66 -20.93 2.28
CA ARG A 3 -0.67 -22.37 2.60
C ARG A 3 0.77 -22.90 2.60
N PRO A 4 1.11 -23.95 3.37
CA PRO A 4 2.43 -24.57 3.28
C PRO A 4 2.79 -24.91 1.82
N GLY A 5 3.99 -24.53 1.39
CA GLY A 5 4.46 -24.71 0.01
C GLY A 5 3.97 -23.68 -1.03
N ALA A 6 3.17 -22.68 -0.64
CA ALA A 6 2.62 -21.68 -1.57
C ALA A 6 3.66 -20.68 -2.12
N ASN A 7 4.86 -20.61 -1.52
CA ASN A 7 5.99 -19.72 -1.85
C ASN A 7 5.55 -18.31 -2.26
N VAL A 8 5.30 -17.45 -1.26
CA VAL A 8 4.71 -16.13 -1.45
C VAL A 8 5.76 -15.12 -1.91
N LEU A 9 5.53 -14.48 -3.06
CA LEU A 9 6.29 -13.32 -3.48
C LEU A 9 5.68 -12.04 -2.89
N ILE A 10 6.45 -11.27 -2.15
CA ILE A 10 6.06 -9.95 -1.63
C ILE A 10 6.79 -8.88 -2.44
N CYS A 11 6.05 -8.08 -3.18
CA CYS A 11 6.56 -6.96 -3.97
C CYS A 11 6.21 -5.64 -3.31
N LEU A 12 7.21 -4.81 -3.05
CA LEU A 12 7.04 -3.48 -2.47
C LEU A 12 7.28 -2.41 -3.53
N ALA A 13 6.23 -1.64 -3.84
CA ALA A 13 6.34 -0.42 -4.62
C ALA A 13 6.86 0.71 -3.73
N THR A 14 7.68 1.59 -4.28
CA THR A 14 8.19 2.77 -3.56
C THR A 14 7.90 4.02 -4.37
N PRO A 15 7.20 5.02 -3.81
CA PRO A 15 7.04 6.29 -4.50
C PRO A 15 8.38 6.97 -4.75
N PHE A 16 8.39 7.87 -5.73
CA PHE A 16 9.49 8.81 -5.90
C PHE A 16 9.56 9.75 -4.69
N HIS A 17 10.76 9.97 -4.16
CA HIS A 17 11.01 10.88 -3.06
C HIS A 17 12.18 11.82 -3.37
N LEU A 18 12.10 13.03 -2.82
CA LEU A 18 13.24 13.92 -2.67
C LEU A 18 13.77 13.77 -1.24
N GLY A 19 14.95 13.18 -1.09
CA GLY A 19 15.60 13.06 0.21
C GLY A 19 16.37 14.33 0.53
N ILE A 20 16.13 14.94 1.70
CA ILE A 20 16.86 16.12 2.18
C ILE A 20 17.88 15.66 3.22
N LEU A 21 19.16 15.92 2.95
CA LEU A 21 20.26 15.52 3.83
C LEU A 21 21.27 16.67 3.98
N PRO A 22 22.03 16.69 5.09
CA PRO A 22 23.14 17.60 5.26
C PRO A 22 24.33 17.13 4.41
N TYR A 23 24.98 18.07 3.74
CA TYR A 23 26.23 17.86 3.01
C TYR A 23 27.29 18.85 3.50
N PRO A 24 28.57 18.45 3.52
CA PRO A 24 29.65 19.41 3.76
C PRO A 24 29.70 20.45 2.64
N GLU A 25 30.31 21.61 2.91
CA GLU A 25 30.62 22.55 1.83
C GLU A 25 31.55 21.91 0.79
N GLY A 26 31.37 22.30 -0.48
CA GLY A 26 32.15 21.78 -1.60
C GLY A 26 31.28 21.22 -2.74
N PRO A 27 31.91 20.57 -3.73
CA PRO A 27 31.20 20.00 -4.86
C PRO A 27 30.25 18.90 -4.40
N LEU A 28 28.97 19.03 -4.77
CA LEU A 28 27.96 18.03 -4.46
C LEU A 28 28.15 16.76 -5.29
N PRO A 29 27.77 15.57 -4.76
CA PRO A 29 27.77 14.35 -5.55
C PRO A 29 26.83 14.42 -6.77
N PRO A 30 27.05 13.58 -7.80
CA PRO A 30 26.15 13.48 -8.94
C PRO A 30 24.70 13.19 -8.50
N LYS A 31 23.71 13.83 -9.15
CA LYS A 31 22.26 13.72 -8.85
C LYS A 31 21.82 14.33 -7.51
N VAL A 32 22.72 15.03 -6.82
CA VAL A 32 22.40 15.89 -5.68
C VAL A 32 22.28 17.33 -6.19
N SER A 33 21.28 18.06 -5.72
CA SER A 33 21.07 19.46 -6.06
C SER A 33 20.91 20.26 -4.77
N LEU A 34 21.54 21.42 -4.68
CA LEU A 34 21.30 22.33 -3.57
C LEU A 34 19.81 22.63 -3.50
N LEU A 35 19.25 22.58 -2.29
CA LEU A 35 17.93 23.14 -2.08
C LEU A 35 18.02 24.66 -2.24
N PRO A 36 16.99 25.32 -2.79
CA PRO A 36 16.86 26.76 -2.67
C PRO A 36 17.09 27.16 -1.21
N ARG A 37 17.85 28.23 -0.97
CA ARG A 37 18.06 28.75 0.40
C ARG A 37 16.72 29.29 0.92
N ASP A 38 15.99 28.41 1.58
CA ASP A 38 14.76 28.69 2.29
C ASP A 38 15.07 28.76 3.80
N PRO A 39 15.07 29.98 4.40
CA PRO A 39 15.35 30.15 5.82
C PRO A 39 14.35 29.42 6.73
N GLU A 40 13.09 29.28 6.32
CA GLU A 40 12.07 28.59 7.10
C GLU A 40 12.35 27.09 7.14
N LEU A 41 12.67 26.49 5.97
CA LEU A 41 13.06 25.09 5.88
C LEU A 41 14.32 24.79 6.72
N LEU A 42 15.33 25.65 6.66
CA LEU A 42 16.56 25.48 7.44
C LEU A 42 16.29 25.54 8.95
N THR A 43 15.42 26.47 9.37
CA THR A 43 15.01 26.62 10.78
C THR A 43 14.22 25.39 11.23
N TRP A 44 13.23 24.96 10.45
CA TRP A 44 12.43 23.77 10.74
C TRP A 44 13.30 22.51 10.86
N TYR A 45 14.31 22.37 9.99
CA TYR A 45 15.23 21.23 9.99
C TYR A 45 16.12 21.23 11.24
N LYS A 46 16.78 22.35 11.56
CA LYS A 46 17.67 22.47 12.74
C LYS A 46 16.97 22.23 14.08
N GLN A 47 15.66 22.48 14.15
CA GLN A 47 14.84 22.17 15.33
C GLN A 47 14.63 20.66 15.55
N ARG A 48 14.83 19.83 14.52
CA ARG A 48 14.47 18.39 14.52
C ARG A 48 15.64 17.47 14.29
N TYR A 49 16.66 17.94 13.57
CA TYR A 49 17.77 17.12 13.11
C TYR A 49 19.10 17.85 13.30
N PRO A 50 20.19 17.11 13.55
CA PRO A 50 21.52 17.70 13.60
C PRO A 50 21.92 18.23 12.21
N LEU A 51 22.45 19.45 12.17
CA LEU A 51 23.11 20.03 11.00
C LEU A 51 24.52 20.46 11.41
N PRO A 52 25.59 19.99 10.72
CA PRO A 52 26.95 20.45 11.00
C PRO A 52 27.07 21.99 10.89
N PRO A 53 27.99 22.64 11.64
CA PRO A 53 28.14 24.10 11.67
C PRO A 53 28.30 24.77 10.29
N GLU A 54 28.84 24.03 9.32
CA GLU A 54 29.05 24.47 7.92
C GLU A 54 28.31 23.55 6.91
N GLY A 55 27.28 22.85 7.37
CA GLY A 55 26.50 21.95 6.52
C GLY A 55 25.49 22.72 5.65
N LEU A 56 25.42 22.35 4.37
CA LEU A 56 24.36 22.77 3.46
C LEU A 56 23.28 21.70 3.38
N LEU A 57 22.01 22.10 3.26
CA LEU A 57 20.94 21.17 2.92
C LEU A 57 20.89 21.01 1.40
N ALA A 58 20.99 19.77 0.94
CA ALA A 58 20.82 19.43 -0.46
C ALA A 58 19.80 18.31 -0.61
N THR A 59 19.17 18.27 -1.78
CA THR A 59 18.21 17.25 -2.13
C THR A 59 18.81 16.25 -3.11
N HIS A 60 18.43 14.99 -2.99
CA HIS A 60 18.72 13.98 -3.99
C HIS A 60 17.44 13.26 -4.39
N LYS A 61 17.34 12.94 -5.68
CA LYS A 61 16.23 12.17 -6.24
C LYS A 61 16.41 10.71 -5.83
N ALA A 62 15.47 10.17 -5.08
CA ALA A 62 15.52 8.80 -4.57
C ALA A 62 14.27 8.01 -4.98
N THR A 63 14.51 6.82 -5.50
CA THR A 63 13.50 5.76 -5.67
C THR A 63 13.92 4.59 -4.81
N GLY A 64 13.19 4.27 -3.75
CA GLY A 64 13.60 3.23 -2.80
C GLY A 64 13.23 3.44 -1.33
N PRO A 65 12.95 4.67 -0.84
CA PRO A 65 12.39 4.82 0.49
C PRO A 65 11.02 4.14 0.57
N VAL A 66 10.92 3.13 1.42
CA VAL A 66 9.64 2.51 1.81
C VAL A 66 9.05 3.37 2.93
N ARG A 67 7.77 3.72 2.82
CA ARG A 67 7.10 4.51 3.85
C ARG A 67 6.86 3.64 5.10
N LEU A 68 6.85 4.27 6.29
CA LEU A 68 6.89 3.56 7.57
C LEU A 68 5.72 2.59 7.78
N GLY A 69 4.49 2.99 7.42
CA GLY A 69 3.31 2.13 7.57
C GLY A 69 3.39 0.86 6.75
N GLU A 70 3.98 0.91 5.55
CA GLU A 70 4.25 -0.27 4.74
C GLU A 70 5.24 -1.21 5.43
N VAL A 71 6.31 -0.67 6.04
CA VAL A 71 7.26 -1.48 6.81
C VAL A 71 6.59 -2.14 8.01
N LEU A 72 5.81 -1.39 8.78
CA LEU A 72 5.11 -1.90 9.97
C LEU A 72 4.08 -2.98 9.60
N GLY A 73 3.29 -2.75 8.56
CA GLY A 73 2.34 -3.75 8.08
C GLY A 73 3.03 -5.00 7.51
N LEU A 74 4.15 -4.82 6.80
CA LEU A 74 4.95 -5.93 6.29
C LEU A 74 5.50 -6.81 7.43
N VAL A 75 5.98 -6.21 8.52
CA VAL A 75 6.43 -6.96 9.71
C VAL A 75 5.30 -7.85 10.25
N THR A 76 4.05 -7.37 10.24
CA THR A 76 2.89 -8.18 10.65
C THR A 76 2.59 -9.31 9.66
N VAL A 77 2.70 -9.05 8.36
CA VAL A 77 2.52 -10.08 7.31
C VAL A 77 3.56 -11.18 7.45
N VAL A 78 4.85 -10.85 7.51
CA VAL A 78 5.92 -11.86 7.56
C VAL A 78 5.83 -12.71 8.82
N ARG A 79 5.54 -12.10 9.99
CA ARG A 79 5.29 -12.85 11.23
C ARG A 79 4.11 -13.81 11.10
N THR A 80 3.10 -13.43 10.33
CA THR A 80 1.94 -14.29 10.07
C THR A 80 2.31 -15.44 9.15
N LEU A 81 3.08 -15.18 8.07
CA LEU A 81 3.58 -16.23 7.18
C LEU A 81 4.51 -17.21 7.90
N ASP A 82 5.43 -16.71 8.73
CA ASP A 82 6.33 -17.52 9.56
C ASP A 82 5.54 -18.47 10.46
N ARG A 83 4.51 -17.95 11.17
CA ARG A 83 3.62 -18.77 12.02
C ARG A 83 2.84 -19.83 11.25
N LEU A 84 2.57 -19.59 9.97
CA LEU A 84 1.90 -20.53 9.09
C LEU A 84 2.86 -21.52 8.40
N GLY A 85 4.17 -21.39 8.63
CA GLY A 85 5.19 -22.21 7.95
C GLY A 85 5.21 -21.98 6.43
N VAL A 86 4.99 -20.74 6.00
CA VAL A 86 4.93 -20.38 4.58
C VAL A 86 6.20 -19.64 4.17
N ASP A 87 6.93 -20.20 3.21
CA ASP A 87 8.09 -19.55 2.62
C ASP A 87 7.69 -18.29 1.85
N TYR A 88 8.53 -17.26 1.90
CA TYR A 88 8.34 -16.03 1.15
C TYR A 88 9.64 -15.41 0.66
N GLN A 89 9.53 -14.55 -0.35
CA GLN A 89 10.60 -13.70 -0.85
C GLN A 89 10.11 -12.26 -0.90
N ILE A 90 10.96 -11.31 -0.51
CA ILE A 90 10.64 -9.88 -0.53
C ILE A 90 11.51 -9.19 -1.57
N VAL A 91 10.89 -8.49 -2.51
CA VAL A 91 11.57 -7.77 -3.59
C VAL A 91 11.00 -6.37 -3.76
N ALA A 92 11.82 -5.45 -4.26
CA ALA A 92 11.34 -4.16 -4.73
C ALA A 92 10.64 -4.32 -6.08
N GLU A 93 9.43 -3.79 -6.23
CA GLU A 93 8.64 -3.94 -7.46
C GLU A 93 9.38 -3.39 -8.69
N LYS A 94 10.11 -2.27 -8.55
CA LYS A 94 10.87 -1.65 -9.64
C LYS A 94 11.93 -2.56 -10.28
N ASN A 95 12.31 -3.65 -9.60
CA ASN A 95 13.27 -4.64 -10.09
C ASN A 95 12.59 -5.84 -10.77
N MET A 96 11.26 -5.86 -10.86
CA MET A 96 10.47 -6.97 -11.36
C MET A 96 9.74 -6.59 -12.64
N ALA A 97 9.80 -7.47 -13.64
CA ALA A 97 8.93 -7.38 -14.81
C ALA A 97 7.58 -8.06 -14.53
N LEU A 98 6.48 -7.53 -15.07
CA LEU A 98 5.13 -8.10 -14.91
C LEU A 98 5.04 -9.62 -15.19
N PRO A 99 5.64 -10.16 -16.28
CA PRO A 99 5.60 -11.60 -16.54
C PRO A 99 6.22 -12.45 -15.41
N ALA A 100 7.18 -11.90 -14.66
CA ALA A 100 7.80 -12.60 -13.54
C ALA A 100 6.87 -12.74 -12.32
N LEU A 101 5.73 -12.06 -12.31
CA LEU A 101 4.73 -12.14 -11.23
C LEU A 101 3.70 -13.24 -11.45
N ARG A 102 3.58 -13.77 -12.68
CA ARG A 102 2.60 -14.80 -13.06
C ARG A 102 2.87 -16.12 -12.37
N GLY A 103 1.80 -16.90 -12.13
CA GLY A 103 1.88 -18.23 -11.53
C GLY A 103 2.40 -18.29 -10.08
N ARG A 104 2.48 -17.15 -9.38
CA ARG A 104 2.90 -17.08 -7.98
C ARG A 104 1.81 -16.52 -7.09
N SER A 105 1.80 -16.95 -5.82
CA SER A 105 1.05 -16.22 -4.80
C SER A 105 1.75 -14.88 -4.54
N LEU A 106 1.11 -13.78 -4.86
CA LEU A 106 1.70 -12.44 -4.84
C LEU A 106 1.04 -11.58 -3.77
N LEU A 107 1.82 -10.95 -2.90
CA LEU A 107 1.41 -9.75 -2.17
C LEU A 107 2.12 -8.54 -2.77
N LEU A 108 1.37 -7.67 -3.45
CA LEU A 108 1.87 -6.41 -3.97
C LEU A 108 1.42 -5.27 -3.06
N VAL A 109 2.34 -4.50 -2.51
CA VAL A 109 2.03 -3.30 -1.73
C VAL A 109 2.40 -2.07 -2.55
N GLY A 110 1.41 -1.27 -2.93
CA GLY A 110 1.62 -0.10 -3.77
C GLY A 110 0.33 0.53 -4.27
N ASN A 111 0.40 1.81 -4.63
CA ASN A 111 -0.72 2.51 -5.29
C ASN A 111 -0.49 2.58 -6.80
N PRO A 112 -1.57 2.58 -7.61
CA PRO A 112 -1.49 2.80 -9.06
C PRO A 112 -0.71 4.04 -9.49
N ASP A 113 -0.67 5.09 -8.66
CA ASP A 113 0.04 6.34 -8.94
C ASP A 113 1.57 6.18 -9.05
N TYR A 114 2.15 5.13 -8.45
CA TYR A 114 3.60 4.91 -8.45
C TYR A 114 4.03 3.44 -8.58
N SER A 115 3.08 2.51 -8.66
CA SER A 115 3.30 1.09 -8.89
C SER A 115 2.83 0.72 -10.27
N PHE A 116 3.75 0.34 -11.15
CA PHE A 116 3.41 -0.08 -12.51
C PHE A 116 2.56 -1.34 -12.48
N ALA A 117 2.96 -2.32 -11.66
CA ALA A 117 2.21 -3.56 -11.49
C ALA A 117 0.80 -3.31 -10.93
N ALA A 118 0.64 -2.48 -9.90
CA ALA A 118 -0.68 -2.19 -9.36
C ALA A 118 -1.54 -1.44 -10.38
N SER A 119 -0.95 -0.50 -11.13
CA SER A 119 -1.68 0.23 -12.17
C SER A 119 -2.30 -0.70 -13.22
N LYS A 120 -1.58 -1.77 -13.61
CA LYS A 120 -2.03 -2.76 -14.58
C LYS A 120 -3.03 -3.76 -14.02
N LEU A 121 -2.74 -4.31 -12.84
CA LEU A 121 -3.59 -5.32 -12.21
C LEU A 121 -4.93 -4.74 -11.72
N LEU A 122 -5.01 -3.43 -11.49
CA LEU A 122 -6.21 -2.74 -11.01
C LEU A 122 -6.98 -1.99 -12.11
N GLU A 123 -6.61 -2.12 -13.40
CA GLU A 123 -7.31 -1.41 -14.50
C GLU A 123 -8.81 -1.69 -14.56
N ARG A 124 -9.21 -2.91 -14.18
CA ARG A 124 -10.61 -3.38 -14.18
C ARG A 124 -11.21 -3.51 -12.77
N ALA A 125 -10.54 -2.97 -11.75
CA ALA A 125 -11.04 -3.05 -10.39
C ALA A 125 -12.18 -2.05 -10.14
N GLU A 126 -13.17 -2.46 -9.35
CA GLU A 126 -14.34 -1.63 -9.00
C GLU A 126 -14.00 -0.50 -8.03
N TRP A 127 -12.93 -0.65 -7.25
CA TRP A 127 -12.30 0.42 -6.49
C TRP A 127 -10.83 0.54 -6.84
N THR A 128 -10.34 1.78 -6.82
CA THR A 128 -8.93 2.10 -6.93
C THR A 128 -8.56 3.24 -5.99
N VAL A 129 -7.27 3.36 -5.68
CA VAL A 129 -6.73 4.51 -4.95
C VAL A 129 -6.17 5.48 -5.97
N GLY A 130 -6.54 6.76 -5.85
CA GLY A 130 -5.97 7.83 -6.67
C GLY A 130 -6.34 9.20 -6.15
N TYR A 131 -5.72 10.24 -6.71
CA TYR A 131 -6.00 11.63 -6.35
C TYR A 131 -7.38 12.07 -6.89
N ASP A 132 -8.19 12.68 -6.03
CA ASP A 132 -9.46 13.31 -6.38
C ASP A 132 -9.30 14.85 -6.33
N PRO A 133 -9.41 15.56 -7.47
CA PRO A 133 -9.26 17.02 -7.52
C PRO A 133 -10.32 17.79 -6.72
N ALA A 134 -11.55 17.28 -6.62
CA ALA A 134 -12.63 17.95 -5.88
C ALA A 134 -12.42 17.83 -4.37
N ARG A 135 -11.84 16.72 -3.91
CA ARG A 135 -11.48 16.50 -2.49
C ARG A 135 -10.08 16.97 -2.15
N ARG A 136 -9.24 17.21 -3.16
CA ARG A 136 -7.82 17.60 -3.04
C ARG A 136 -7.00 16.60 -2.21
N ASP A 137 -7.33 15.32 -2.32
CA ASP A 137 -6.73 14.24 -1.52
C ASP A 137 -6.69 12.91 -2.30
N HIS A 138 -5.89 11.95 -1.83
CA HIS A 138 -5.98 10.56 -2.28
C HIS A 138 -7.16 9.87 -1.60
N VAL A 139 -8.01 9.25 -2.41
CA VAL A 139 -9.27 8.62 -1.98
C VAL A 139 -9.33 7.19 -2.48
N VAL A 140 -10.18 6.37 -1.86
CA VAL A 140 -10.65 5.13 -2.49
C VAL A 140 -11.91 5.48 -3.28
N ARG A 141 -11.89 5.28 -4.60
CA ARG A 141 -12.96 5.69 -5.50
C ARG A 141 -13.27 4.61 -6.53
N PRO A 142 -14.48 4.60 -7.11
CA PRO A 142 -14.72 3.84 -8.33
C PRO A 142 -13.80 4.31 -9.47
N PRO A 143 -13.49 3.43 -10.45
CA PRO A 143 -12.62 3.76 -11.58
C PRO A 143 -13.21 4.87 -12.46
N GLN A 144 -14.54 4.91 -12.61
CA GLN A 144 -15.27 5.88 -13.41
C GLN A 144 -16.18 6.77 -12.55
N ALA A 145 -16.29 8.04 -12.92
CA ALA A 145 -17.22 8.98 -12.29
C ALA A 145 -18.67 8.51 -12.56
N GLY A 146 -19.46 8.33 -11.50
CA GLY A 146 -20.84 7.82 -11.59
C GLY A 146 -21.02 6.33 -11.29
N GLY A 147 -19.96 5.62 -10.92
CA GLY A 147 -20.10 4.26 -10.36
C GLY A 147 -20.96 4.24 -9.10
N ALA A 148 -21.71 3.16 -8.88
CA ALA A 148 -22.56 2.99 -7.70
C ALA A 148 -21.76 2.80 -6.40
N ALA A 149 -20.46 2.50 -6.51
CA ALA A 149 -19.62 2.24 -5.36
C ALA A 149 -19.28 3.54 -4.59
N PRO A 150 -19.37 3.53 -3.24
CA PRO A 150 -19.08 4.70 -2.42
C PRO A 150 -17.64 5.18 -2.58
N LEU A 151 -17.48 6.50 -2.38
CA LEU A 151 -16.22 7.21 -2.25
C LEU A 151 -15.78 7.21 -0.78
N PHE A 152 -14.53 6.86 -0.49
CA PHE A 152 -13.96 6.94 0.87
C PHE A 152 -12.84 7.99 0.91
N VAL A 153 -13.07 9.04 1.71
CA VAL A 153 -12.23 10.23 1.76
C VAL A 153 -11.57 10.35 3.13
N PRO A 154 -10.24 10.52 3.22
CA PRO A 154 -9.55 10.76 4.49
C PRO A 154 -10.14 11.95 5.26
N THR A 155 -10.13 11.88 6.59
CA THR A 155 -10.56 12.99 7.44
C THR A 155 -9.41 13.54 8.28
N ARG A 156 -9.54 14.81 8.67
CA ARG A 156 -8.57 15.55 9.46
C ARG A 156 -9.27 16.23 10.63
N ASP A 157 -8.51 16.49 11.69
CA ASP A 157 -8.97 17.33 12.80
C ASP A 157 -8.91 18.83 12.44
N GLY A 158 -9.27 19.67 13.41
CA GLY A 158 -9.23 21.13 13.28
C GLY A 158 -7.83 21.72 13.04
N GLU A 159 -6.76 20.94 13.26
CA GLU A 159 -5.37 21.32 13.01
C GLU A 159 -4.83 20.75 11.68
N ALA A 160 -5.73 20.22 10.83
CA ALA A 160 -5.42 19.56 9.57
C ALA A 160 -4.55 18.29 9.69
N SER A 161 -4.44 17.72 10.89
CA SER A 161 -3.78 16.43 11.11
C SER A 161 -4.71 15.28 10.73
N LEU A 162 -4.18 14.25 10.07
CA LEU A 162 -4.96 13.08 9.66
C LEU A 162 -5.49 12.30 10.87
N THR A 163 -6.81 12.09 10.90
CA THR A 163 -7.50 11.30 11.93
C THR A 163 -8.05 9.99 11.39
N GLU A 164 -8.40 9.95 10.10
CA GLU A 164 -8.89 8.75 9.43
C GLU A 164 -8.33 8.65 8.01
N VAL A 165 -7.86 7.45 7.66
CA VAL A 165 -7.37 7.11 6.32
C VAL A 165 -7.87 5.72 5.92
N PHE A 166 -7.62 5.30 4.68
CA PHE A 166 -8.14 4.04 4.16
C PHE A 166 -7.06 3.20 3.50
N GLY A 167 -7.14 1.90 3.73
CA GLY A 167 -6.48 0.86 2.94
C GLY A 167 -7.49 0.15 2.04
N LEU A 168 -7.02 -0.32 0.90
CA LEU A 168 -7.78 -1.11 -0.07
C LEU A 168 -7.03 -2.42 -0.30
N ILE A 169 -7.67 -3.52 0.07
CA ILE A 169 -7.19 -4.88 -0.24
C ILE A 169 -7.93 -5.35 -1.47
N THR A 170 -7.22 -5.72 -2.52
CA THR A 170 -7.79 -6.35 -3.71
C THR A 170 -7.22 -7.76 -3.83
N VAL A 171 -8.10 -8.75 -3.95
CA VAL A 171 -7.73 -10.15 -4.14
C VAL A 171 -8.20 -10.56 -5.52
N LEU A 172 -7.30 -11.14 -6.31
CA LEU A 172 -7.53 -11.62 -7.66
C LEU A 172 -6.96 -13.05 -7.79
N PRO A 173 -7.52 -13.89 -8.67
CA PRO A 173 -6.82 -15.09 -9.11
C PRO A 173 -5.51 -14.70 -9.79
N SER A 174 -4.42 -15.44 -9.54
CA SER A 174 -3.17 -15.20 -10.26
C SER A 174 -3.25 -15.72 -11.69
N GLU A 175 -2.78 -14.94 -12.66
CA GLU A 175 -2.63 -15.39 -14.05
C GLU A 175 -1.76 -16.64 -14.14
N GLY A 176 -2.20 -17.65 -14.89
CA GLY A 176 -1.44 -18.88 -15.17
C GLY A 176 -1.33 -19.85 -13.99
N ALA A 177 -2.16 -19.72 -12.95
CA ALA A 177 -2.20 -20.69 -11.85
C ALA A 177 -2.75 -22.05 -12.33
N ALA A 178 -2.08 -23.15 -11.95
CA ALA A 178 -2.55 -24.50 -12.24
C ALA A 178 -3.72 -24.90 -11.32
N ASP A 179 -4.66 -25.68 -11.86
CA ASP A 179 -5.93 -26.05 -11.21
C ASP A 179 -5.78 -26.75 -9.84
N ALA A 180 -4.65 -27.43 -9.60
CA ALA A 180 -4.42 -28.16 -8.35
C ALA A 180 -4.22 -27.23 -7.13
N HIS A 181 -3.61 -26.06 -7.32
CA HIS A 181 -3.28 -25.11 -6.25
C HIS A 181 -3.38 -23.65 -6.75
N PRO A 182 -4.57 -23.03 -6.70
CA PRO A 182 -4.76 -21.69 -7.26
C PRO A 182 -3.96 -20.66 -6.46
N SER A 183 -2.94 -20.08 -7.10
CA SER A 183 -2.23 -18.90 -6.62
C SER A 183 -3.16 -17.69 -6.62
N GLN A 184 -2.96 -16.80 -5.64
CA GLN A 184 -3.74 -15.58 -5.50
C GLN A 184 -2.83 -14.36 -5.50
N THR A 185 -3.29 -13.32 -6.19
CA THR A 185 -2.68 -12.00 -6.17
C THR A 185 -3.45 -11.13 -5.19
N VAL A 186 -2.79 -10.71 -4.12
CA VAL A 186 -3.28 -9.76 -3.13
C VAL A 186 -2.56 -8.43 -3.37
N ILE A 187 -3.32 -7.37 -3.59
CA ILE A 187 -2.79 -6.02 -3.80
C ILE A 187 -3.28 -5.14 -2.65
N VAL A 188 -2.36 -4.51 -1.96
CA VAL A 188 -2.64 -3.53 -0.91
C VAL A 188 -2.28 -2.14 -1.43
N SER A 189 -3.31 -1.31 -1.62
CA SER A 189 -3.18 0.12 -1.89
C SER A 189 -3.73 0.92 -0.72
N CYS A 190 -3.36 2.19 -0.58
CA CYS A 190 -3.82 3.00 0.53
C CYS A 190 -3.80 4.50 0.24
N THR A 191 -4.72 5.25 0.83
CA THR A 191 -4.73 6.72 0.68
C THR A 191 -3.49 7.34 1.33
N HIS A 192 -3.05 6.79 2.46
CA HIS A 192 -1.85 7.18 3.19
C HIS A 192 -1.14 5.95 3.76
N SER A 193 0.14 6.09 4.10
CA SER A 193 1.00 4.98 4.58
C SER A 193 0.36 4.18 5.74
N ALA A 194 -0.26 4.85 6.72
CA ALA A 194 -0.98 4.19 7.81
C ALA A 194 -2.16 3.31 7.33
N GLY A 195 -2.80 3.65 6.22
CA GLY A 195 -3.84 2.81 5.61
C GLY A 195 -3.28 1.49 5.06
N CYS A 196 -2.06 1.49 4.51
CA CYS A 196 -1.40 0.26 4.07
C CYS A 196 -1.04 -0.63 5.27
N GLN A 197 -0.58 -0.02 6.37
CA GLN A 197 -0.35 -0.73 7.64
C GLN A 197 -1.63 -1.42 8.10
N ALA A 198 -2.72 -0.66 8.26
CA ALA A 198 -3.99 -1.17 8.75
C ALA A 198 -4.59 -2.26 7.85
N ALA A 199 -4.48 -2.13 6.52
CA ALA A 199 -4.93 -3.15 5.59
C ALA A 199 -4.14 -4.47 5.73
N MET A 200 -2.81 -4.38 5.84
CA MET A 200 -1.97 -5.56 6.04
C MET A 200 -2.21 -6.23 7.39
N GLU A 201 -2.38 -5.45 8.46
CA GLU A 201 -2.73 -5.96 9.79
C GLU A 201 -4.12 -6.61 9.80
N PHE A 202 -5.11 -5.97 9.15
CA PHE A 202 -6.45 -6.52 8.99
C PHE A 202 -6.41 -7.87 8.24
N PHE A 203 -5.68 -7.95 7.13
CA PHE A 203 -5.58 -9.17 6.33
C PHE A 203 -4.79 -10.29 7.04
N SER A 204 -3.88 -9.92 7.95
CA SER A 204 -3.09 -10.85 8.74
C SER A 204 -3.80 -11.31 10.03
N SER A 205 -4.92 -10.67 10.40
CA SER A 205 -5.66 -10.96 11.63
C SER A 205 -6.68 -12.08 11.42
N ALA A 206 -6.53 -13.18 12.14
CA ALA A 206 -7.49 -14.29 12.13
C ALA A 206 -8.91 -13.84 12.52
N ALA A 207 -9.03 -12.89 13.46
CA ALA A 207 -10.34 -12.34 13.86
C ALA A 207 -10.98 -11.54 12.73
N SER A 208 -10.22 -10.65 12.09
CA SER A 208 -10.69 -9.81 10.97
C SER A 208 -11.07 -10.64 9.75
N VAL A 209 -10.23 -11.61 9.38
CA VAL A 209 -10.47 -12.53 8.26
C VAL A 209 -11.69 -13.42 8.52
N ARG A 210 -11.89 -13.93 9.74
CA ARG A 210 -13.12 -14.66 10.10
C ARG A 210 -14.35 -13.77 9.98
N GLY A 211 -14.30 -12.55 10.50
CA GLY A 211 -15.39 -11.58 10.39
C GLY A 211 -15.74 -11.26 8.93
N LEU A 212 -14.73 -11.12 8.06
CA LEU A 212 -14.94 -10.94 6.62
C LEU A 212 -15.60 -12.18 5.98
N ARG A 213 -15.14 -13.39 6.31
CA ARG A 213 -15.75 -14.64 5.82
C ARG A 213 -17.22 -14.75 6.22
N GLU A 214 -17.58 -14.32 7.43
CA GLU A 214 -18.96 -14.32 7.89
C GLU A 214 -19.85 -13.34 7.11
N ARG A 215 -19.30 -12.21 6.66
CA ARG A 215 -20.03 -11.26 5.78
C ARG A 215 -20.32 -11.90 4.42
N PHE A 216 -19.32 -12.53 3.79
CA PHE A 216 -19.54 -13.28 2.54
C PHE A 216 -20.57 -14.40 2.71
N ARG A 217 -20.57 -15.10 3.85
CA ARG A 217 -21.57 -16.13 4.14
C ARG A 217 -22.99 -15.57 4.21
N LYS A 218 -23.18 -14.37 4.77
CA LYS A 218 -24.48 -13.68 4.80
C LYS A 218 -24.96 -13.28 3.39
N GLU A 219 -24.06 -13.22 2.42
CA GLU A 219 -24.33 -12.99 1.01
C GLU A 219 -24.40 -14.31 0.20
N ASN A 220 -24.67 -15.43 0.88
CA ASN A 220 -24.81 -16.76 0.29
C ASN A 220 -23.56 -17.29 -0.42
N ARG A 221 -22.36 -16.87 0.00
CA ARG A 221 -21.08 -17.44 -0.46
C ARG A 221 -20.59 -18.54 0.50
N SER A 222 -20.11 -19.65 -0.05
CA SER A 222 -19.59 -20.78 0.74
C SER A 222 -18.22 -20.54 1.38
N GLY A 223 -17.52 -19.48 0.95
CA GLY A 223 -16.18 -19.13 1.42
C GLY A 223 -15.73 -17.77 0.91
N PHE A 224 -14.42 -17.58 0.78
CA PHE A 224 -13.86 -16.40 0.12
C PHE A 224 -14.10 -16.48 -1.39
N PRO A 225 -14.70 -15.46 -2.02
CA PRO A 225 -14.77 -15.36 -3.47
C PRO A 225 -13.37 -15.39 -4.11
N PRO A 226 -13.24 -15.83 -5.37
CA PRO A 226 -11.95 -15.85 -6.06
C PRO A 226 -11.40 -14.44 -6.33
N ALA A 227 -12.28 -13.46 -6.53
CA ALA A 227 -11.95 -12.07 -6.75
C ALA A 227 -12.84 -11.15 -5.91
N TYR A 228 -12.24 -10.25 -5.12
CA TYR A 228 -12.97 -9.32 -4.26
C TYR A 228 -12.09 -8.14 -3.83
N GLN A 229 -12.73 -7.06 -3.39
CA GLN A 229 -12.04 -5.92 -2.77
C GLN A 229 -12.62 -5.60 -1.40
N VAL A 230 -11.78 -5.14 -0.49
CA VAL A 230 -12.15 -4.74 0.87
C VAL A 230 -11.54 -3.39 1.19
N VAL A 231 -12.38 -2.47 1.64
CA VAL A 231 -11.95 -1.19 2.20
C VAL A 231 -11.77 -1.36 3.69
N VAL A 232 -10.59 -1.00 4.17
CA VAL A 232 -10.21 -0.99 5.58
C VAL A 232 -10.10 0.46 6.04
N ARG A 233 -10.93 0.85 7.00
CA ARG A 233 -10.86 2.15 7.65
C ARG A 233 -9.78 2.11 8.72
N CYS A 234 -8.94 3.14 8.74
CA CYS A 234 -7.84 3.25 9.67
C CYS A 234 -7.95 4.53 10.48
N ARG A 235 -7.97 4.42 11.81
CA ARG A 235 -7.79 5.58 12.68
C ARG A 235 -6.31 5.88 12.83
N VAL A 236 -5.95 7.15 12.75
CA VAL A 236 -4.57 7.62 12.73
C VAL A 236 -4.31 8.58 13.88
N GLN A 237 -3.13 8.47 14.48
CA GLN A 237 -2.58 9.47 15.39
C GLN A 237 -1.10 9.62 15.07
N ASN A 238 -0.63 10.86 14.92
CA ASN A 238 0.77 11.16 14.59
C ASN A 238 1.28 10.37 13.38
N SER A 239 0.43 10.24 12.34
CA SER A 239 0.71 9.48 11.12
C SER A 239 0.92 7.97 11.30
N GLN A 240 0.61 7.41 12.47
CA GLN A 240 0.64 5.96 12.74
C GLN A 240 -0.77 5.39 12.78
N ALA A 241 -0.94 4.15 12.29
CA ALA A 241 -2.21 3.43 12.42
C ALA A 241 -2.43 3.03 13.88
N ILE A 242 -3.59 3.38 14.43
CA ILE A 242 -4.04 2.94 15.77
C ILE A 242 -4.97 1.73 15.67
N SER A 243 -5.80 1.70 14.63
CA SER A 243 -6.69 0.58 14.35
C SER A 243 -6.93 0.40 12.86
N GLY A 244 -7.30 -0.81 12.47
CA GLY A 244 -7.74 -1.18 11.14
C GLY A 244 -9.04 -1.96 11.21
N GLU A 245 -10.13 -1.39 10.70
CA GLU A 245 -11.47 -1.95 10.79
C GLU A 245 -12.07 -2.15 9.40
N TYR A 246 -12.89 -3.20 9.26
CA TYR A 246 -13.69 -3.39 8.06
C TYR A 246 -14.59 -2.18 7.83
N GLN A 247 -14.56 -1.60 6.62
CA GLN A 247 -15.47 -0.54 6.20
C GLN A 247 -16.50 -1.05 5.20
N SER A 248 -16.03 -1.65 4.11
CA SER A 248 -16.88 -2.12 3.01
C SER A 248 -16.18 -3.21 2.22
N HIS A 249 -16.92 -3.94 1.40
CA HIS A 249 -16.36 -4.85 0.41
C HIS A 249 -17.22 -4.92 -0.85
N ILE A 250 -16.63 -5.45 -1.92
CA ILE A 250 -17.32 -5.81 -3.15
C ILE A 250 -16.75 -7.12 -3.68
N VAL A 251 -17.60 -7.99 -4.21
CA VAL A 251 -17.20 -9.18 -4.95
C VAL A 251 -17.11 -8.82 -6.42
N LEU A 252 -15.97 -9.10 -7.05
CA LEU A 252 -15.77 -8.80 -8.46
C LEU A 252 -16.44 -9.91 -9.28
N ALA A 253 -17.22 -9.54 -10.31
CA ALA A 253 -17.74 -10.52 -11.26
C ALA A 253 -16.56 -11.22 -11.95
N ASP A 254 -16.68 -12.54 -12.20
CA ASP A 254 -15.59 -13.44 -12.61
C ASP A 254 -14.55 -12.73 -13.47
N ALA A 255 -13.45 -12.34 -12.81
CA ALA A 255 -12.30 -11.75 -13.46
C ALA A 255 -11.71 -12.85 -14.35
N HIS A 256 -12.16 -12.88 -15.61
CA HIS A 256 -11.60 -13.76 -16.62
C HIS A 256 -10.11 -13.42 -16.72
N PRO A 257 -9.20 -14.38 -16.49
CA PRO A 257 -7.81 -14.19 -16.87
C PRO A 257 -7.79 -13.97 -18.39
N GLY A 258 -7.27 -12.83 -18.81
CA GLY A 258 -6.90 -12.60 -20.21
C GLY A 258 -5.62 -13.34 -20.56
#